data_AF-A0A4R7KRY8-F1
#
_entry.id   AF-A0A4R7KRY8-F1
#
_cell.length_a   1.000
_cell.length_b   1.000
_cell.length_c   1.000
_cell.angle_alpha   90.00
_cell.angle_beta   90.00
_cell.angle_gamma   90.00
#
_symmetry.space_group_name_H-M   'P 1'
#
loop_
_entity.id
_entity.type
_entity.pdbx_description
1 polymer ?
#
loop_
_entity_poly.entity_id
_entity_poly.type
_entity_poly.pdbx_seq_one_letter_code
_entity_poly.pdbx_strand_id
1 'polypeptide(L)'
;MIVDASKKIAVKCSECGKYNIISTNFFEMKIPTNYRCTCGHKMFKSHINREEVLIDIDCIACERVHSYRFKLRDIIEKPITIIGCPSTGMEIAFLGKDRYVDDVVQRYMDDMFELLKALGIIGERAAK
;
A
#
# COMPACT_ATOMS: atom_id res chain seq x y z
N MET A 1 -17.49 20.25 12.18
CA MET A 1 -17.14 19.47 10.97
C MET A 1 -16.45 18.20 11.43
N ILE A 2 -17.05 17.03 11.21
CA ILE A 2 -16.48 15.73 11.61
C ILE A 2 -15.65 15.24 10.43
N VAL A 3 -14.34 15.11 10.62
CA VAL A 3 -13.42 14.60 9.59
C VAL A 3 -13.21 13.12 9.82
N ASP A 4 -13.49 12.30 8.81
CA ASP A 4 -13.14 10.88 8.82
C ASP A 4 -11.61 10.71 8.76
N ALA A 5 -11.04 10.49 9.93
CA ALA A 5 -9.61 10.31 10.11
C ALA A 5 -9.13 8.89 9.78
N SER A 6 -10.06 7.94 9.59
CA SER A 6 -9.74 6.55 9.29
C SER A 6 -9.14 6.42 7.90
N LYS A 7 -8.02 5.72 7.80
CA LYS A 7 -7.30 5.47 6.55
C LYS A 7 -6.83 4.02 6.54
N LYS A 8 -6.74 3.45 5.35
CA LYS A 8 -6.23 2.12 5.14
C LYS A 8 -5.04 2.22 4.20
N ILE A 9 -4.01 1.44 4.48
CA ILE A 9 -2.86 1.31 3.61
C ILE A 9 -2.62 -0.17 3.32
N ALA A 10 -2.52 -0.50 2.04
CA ALA A 10 -2.06 -1.80 1.59
C ALA A 10 -0.64 -1.65 1.05
N VAL A 11 0.31 -2.43 1.56
CA VAL A 11 1.70 -2.40 1.11
C VAL A 11 2.12 -3.81 0.69
N LYS A 12 2.80 -3.92 -0.45
CA LYS A 12 3.36 -5.19 -0.92
C LYS A 12 4.67 -5.47 -0.17
N CYS A 13 4.74 -6.61 0.51
CA CYS A 13 5.93 -6.99 1.26
C CYS A 13 7.08 -7.34 0.30
N SER A 14 8.25 -6.74 0.51
CA SER A 14 9.52 -7.04 -0.18
C SER A 14 9.97 -8.50 -0.03
N GLU A 15 9.66 -9.14 1.10
CA GLU A 15 10.13 -10.50 1.39
C GLU A 15 9.18 -11.57 0.85
N CYS A 16 7.88 -11.51 1.21
CA CYS A 16 6.93 -12.58 0.87
C CYS A 16 6.02 -12.25 -0.33
N GLY A 17 6.11 -11.04 -0.88
CA GLY A 17 5.32 -10.60 -2.04
C GLY A 17 3.83 -10.35 -1.79
N LYS A 18 3.30 -10.67 -0.60
CA LYS A 18 1.88 -10.47 -0.25
C LYS A 18 1.59 -9.00 0.09
N TYR A 19 0.39 -8.55 -0.26
CA TYR A 19 -0.15 -7.31 0.28
C TYR A 19 -0.56 -7.51 1.73
N ASN A 20 -0.14 -6.60 2.62
CA ASN A 20 -0.67 -6.51 3.97
C ASN A 20 -1.50 -5.23 4.05
N ILE A 21 -2.74 -5.38 4.52
CA ILE A 21 -3.71 -4.31 4.64
C ILE A 21 -3.78 -3.90 6.10
N ILE A 22 -3.53 -2.62 6.37
CA ILE A 22 -3.48 -2.05 7.70
C ILE A 22 -4.45 -0.88 7.76
N SER A 23 -5.42 -0.96 8.67
CA SER A 23 -6.25 0.19 9.04
C SER A 23 -5.51 1.01 10.09
N THR A 24 -5.48 2.32 9.89
CA THR A 24 -4.91 3.31 10.80
C THR A 24 -5.72 4.59 10.75
N ASN A 25 -5.28 5.63 11.45
CA ASN A 25 -5.86 6.96 11.35
C ASN A 25 -4.78 8.03 11.48
N PHE A 26 -5.12 9.27 11.13
CA PHE A 26 -4.15 10.37 11.19
C PHE A 26 -3.59 10.64 12.59
N PHE A 27 -4.26 10.24 13.67
CA PHE A 27 -3.75 10.43 15.02
C PHE A 27 -2.68 9.41 15.36
N GLU A 28 -2.88 8.15 14.99
CA GLU A 28 -1.87 7.09 15.12
C GLU A 28 -0.63 7.40 14.28
N MET A 29 -0.82 7.87 13.04
CA MET A 29 0.28 8.20 12.14
C MET A 29 1.12 9.42 12.60
N LYS A 30 0.69 10.20 13.60
CA LYS A 30 1.54 11.24 14.21
C LYS A 30 2.71 10.65 14.99
N ILE A 31 2.54 9.44 15.51
CA ILE A 31 3.61 8.71 16.18
C ILE A 31 4.36 7.96 15.07
N PRO A 32 5.69 8.11 14.95
CA PRO A 32 6.46 7.32 14.01
C PRO A 32 6.33 5.83 14.32
N THR A 33 5.65 5.08 13.46
CA THR A 33 5.37 3.66 13.68
C THR A 33 5.97 2.83 12.55
N ASN A 34 6.64 1.74 12.93
CA ASN A 34 7.13 0.73 11.99
C ASN A 34 6.08 -0.37 11.87
N TYR A 35 5.68 -0.68 10.64
CA TYR A 35 4.76 -1.75 10.35
C TYR A 35 5.53 -2.96 9.81
N ARG A 36 5.12 -4.14 10.27
CA ARG A 36 5.72 -5.42 9.88
C ARG A 36 4.69 -6.26 9.15
N CYS A 37 5.17 -7.04 8.20
CA CYS A 37 4.39 -8.08 7.55
C CYS A 37 4.09 -9.20 8.54
N THR A 38 3.05 -9.96 8.25
CA THR A 38 2.79 -11.28 8.88
C THR A 38 3.97 -12.26 8.77
N CYS A 39 4.89 -12.10 7.81
CA CYS A 39 6.12 -12.89 7.73
C CYS A 39 7.25 -12.39 8.66
N GLY A 40 7.04 -11.29 9.39
CA GLY A 40 8.01 -10.70 10.32
C GLY A 40 8.91 -9.61 9.71
N HIS A 41 8.98 -9.51 8.38
CA HIS A 41 9.78 -8.50 7.67
C HIS A 41 9.21 -7.10 7.90
N LYS A 42 10.08 -6.10 8.03
CA LYS A 42 9.68 -4.69 8.12
C LYS A 42 9.17 -4.24 6.75
N MET A 43 8.03 -3.55 6.70
CA MET A 43 7.41 -3.18 5.43
C MET A 43 7.55 -1.69 5.15
N PHE A 44 7.09 -0.90 6.10
CA PHE A 44 7.13 0.54 5.95
C PHE A 44 7.13 1.23 7.32
N LYS A 45 7.52 2.50 7.30
CA LYS A 45 7.43 3.41 8.42
C LYS A 45 6.59 4.60 7.99
N SER A 46 5.59 4.98 8.78
CA SER A 46 4.84 6.21 8.55
C SER A 46 5.07 7.22 9.67
N HIS A 47 5.11 8.50 9.31
CA HIS A 47 5.05 9.58 10.28
C HIS A 47 4.39 10.82 9.67
N ILE A 48 3.61 11.53 10.47
CA ILE A 48 3.04 12.82 10.10
C ILE A 48 3.86 13.92 10.75
N ASN A 49 4.34 14.84 9.93
CA ASN A 49 5.02 16.05 10.38
C ASN A 49 4.22 17.27 9.88
N ARG A 50 3.59 17.99 10.81
CA ARG A 50 2.69 19.13 10.53
C ARG A 50 1.58 18.74 9.54
N GLU A 51 1.68 19.20 8.28
CA GLU A 51 0.72 18.96 7.21
C GLU A 51 1.24 17.99 6.15
N GLU A 52 2.35 17.29 6.43
CA GLU A 52 2.94 16.31 5.53
C GLU A 52 2.87 14.90 6.13
N VAL A 53 2.47 13.94 5.29
CA VAL A 53 2.53 12.51 5.57
C VAL A 53 3.77 11.97 4.88
N LEU A 54 4.66 11.37 5.66
CA LEU A 54 5.91 10.78 5.19
C LEU A 54 5.84 9.27 5.38
N ILE A 55 6.12 8.53 4.30
CA ILE A 55 6.02 7.06 4.27
C ILE A 55 7.29 6.51 3.64
N ASP A 56 8.06 5.73 4.41
CA ASP A 56 9.23 5.01 3.94
C ASP A 56 8.84 3.55 3.69
N ILE A 57 8.92 3.05 2.45
CA ILE A 57 8.52 1.69 2.07
C ILE A 57 9.74 0.90 1.60
N ASP A 58 9.93 -0.30 2.13
CA ASP A 58 10.89 -1.29 1.66
C ASP A 58 10.36 -1.92 0.35
N CYS A 59 10.99 -1.62 -0.79
CA CYS A 59 10.44 -1.92 -2.12
C CYS A 59 10.85 -3.30 -2.64
N ILE A 60 9.86 -4.12 -3.02
CA ILE A 60 10.09 -5.41 -3.69
C ILE A 60 10.68 -5.26 -5.10
N ALA A 61 10.35 -4.18 -5.81
CA ALA A 61 10.62 -4.08 -7.25
C ALA A 61 12.06 -3.68 -7.58
N CYS A 62 12.72 -2.93 -6.68
CA CYS A 62 14.08 -2.45 -6.88
C CYS A 62 14.99 -2.70 -5.68
N GLU A 63 14.49 -3.39 -4.64
CA GLU A 63 15.22 -3.76 -3.43
C GLU A 63 15.81 -2.57 -2.65
N ARG A 64 15.19 -1.39 -2.77
CA ARG A 64 15.59 -0.16 -2.07
C ARG A 64 14.45 0.38 -1.21
N VAL A 65 14.79 1.22 -0.25
CA VAL A 65 13.80 1.97 0.54
C VAL A 65 13.40 3.23 -0.21
N HIS A 66 12.09 3.48 -0.34
CA HIS A 66 11.54 4.68 -0.96
C HIS A 66 10.83 5.56 0.06
N SER A 67 11.20 6.84 0.10
CA SER A 67 10.54 7.85 0.93
C SER A 67 9.57 8.67 0.11
N TYR A 68 8.29 8.59 0.45
CA TYR A 68 7.21 9.35 -0.18
C TYR A 68 6.74 10.46 0.75
N ARG A 69 6.39 11.60 0.16
CA ARG A 69 5.85 12.76 0.86
C ARG A 69 4.53 13.17 0.23
N PHE A 70 3.48 13.22 1.05
CA PHE A 70 2.16 13.64 0.64
C PHE A 70 1.69 14.81 1.50
N LYS A 71 0.93 15.73 0.93
CA LYS A 71 0.18 16.69 1.74
C LYS A 71 -0.94 15.94 2.45
N LEU A 72 -1.12 16.21 3.73
CA LEU A 72 -2.18 15.61 4.54
C LEU A 72 -3.55 15.84 3.90
N ARG A 73 -3.77 17.04 3.35
CA ARG A 73 -4.98 17.42 2.63
C ARG A 73 -5.26 16.52 1.42
N ASP A 74 -4.23 16.14 0.66
CA ASP A 74 -4.40 15.26 -0.50
C ASP A 74 -4.87 13.86 -0.09
N ILE A 75 -4.37 13.33 1.04
CA ILE A 75 -4.78 12.03 1.58
C ILE A 75 -6.20 12.07 2.16
N ILE A 76 -6.65 13.24 2.65
CA ILE A 76 -8.02 13.44 3.14
C ILE A 76 -9.01 13.52 1.97
N GLU A 77 -8.69 14.31 0.95
CA GLU A 77 -9.59 14.63 -0.16
C GLU A 77 -9.68 13.48 -1.19
N LYS A 78 -8.55 12.80 -1.48
CA LYS A 78 -8.53 11.72 -2.47
C LYS A 78 -9.10 10.42 -1.90
N PRO A 79 -9.93 9.68 -2.66
CA PRO A 79 -10.46 8.39 -2.21
C PRO A 79 -9.36 7.32 -2.11
N ILE A 80 -8.39 7.37 -3.03
CA ILE A 80 -7.26 6.45 -3.14
C ILE A 80 -6.04 7.20 -3.67
N THR A 81 -4.86 6.83 -3.18
CA THR A 81 -3.55 7.27 -3.63
C THR A 81 -2.74 6.01 -3.95
N ILE A 82 -2.35 5.87 -5.22
CA ILE A 82 -1.52 4.77 -5.70
C ILE A 82 -0.06 5.19 -5.56
N ILE A 83 0.76 4.32 -4.97
CA ILE A 83 2.17 4.56 -4.73
C ILE A 83 2.96 3.53 -5.54
N GLY A 84 3.67 4.01 -6.55
CA GLY A 84 4.53 3.20 -7.41
C GLY A 84 6.01 3.36 -7.09
N CYS A 85 6.79 2.32 -7.39
CA CYS A 85 8.25 2.36 -7.36
C CYS A 85 8.75 3.39 -8.39
N PRO A 86 9.55 4.40 -7.99
CA PRO A 86 10.08 5.40 -8.92
C PRO A 86 11.02 4.83 -9.98
N SER A 87 11.62 3.64 -9.72
CA SER A 87 12.58 3.02 -10.63
C SER A 87 11.93 2.12 -11.68
N THR A 88 10.85 1.42 -11.33
CA THR A 88 10.22 0.42 -12.21
C THR A 88 8.81 0.80 -12.64
N GLY A 89 8.19 1.78 -11.99
CA GLY A 89 6.78 2.13 -12.18
C GLY A 89 5.79 1.18 -11.51
N MET A 90 6.24 0.04 -10.97
CA MET A 90 5.37 -0.97 -10.36
C MET A 90 4.60 -0.39 -9.15
N GLU A 91 3.30 -0.59 -9.09
CA GLU A 91 2.49 -0.25 -7.91
C GLU A 91 2.90 -1.13 -6.72
N ILE A 92 3.35 -0.49 -5.63
CA ILE A 92 3.84 -1.17 -4.42
C ILE A 92 2.98 -0.91 -3.20
N ALA A 93 2.17 0.16 -3.20
CA ALA A 93 1.24 0.44 -2.12
C ALA A 93 0.01 1.24 -2.57
N PHE A 94 -1.07 1.12 -1.81
CA PHE A 94 -2.33 1.83 -1.99
C PHE A 94 -2.76 2.43 -0.66
N LEU A 95 -3.02 3.74 -0.63
CA LEU A 95 -3.41 4.48 0.58
C LEU A 95 -4.73 5.21 0.34
N GLY A 96 -5.72 5.05 1.21
CA GLY A 96 -7.01 5.71 1.01
C GLY A 96 -8.04 5.42 2.07
N LYS A 97 -9.31 5.63 1.70
CA LYS A 97 -10.46 5.26 2.54
C LYS A 97 -10.66 3.74 2.51
N ASP A 98 -11.12 3.20 3.63
CA ASP A 98 -11.11 1.75 3.92
C ASP A 98 -11.61 0.87 2.77
N ARG A 99 -12.87 1.08 2.34
CA ARG A 99 -13.50 0.32 1.24
C ARG A 99 -12.74 0.37 -0.09
N TYR A 100 -12.13 1.51 -0.41
CA TYR A 100 -11.49 1.70 -1.72
C TYR A 100 -10.17 0.97 -1.82
N VAL A 101 -9.47 0.80 -0.69
CA VAL A 101 -8.18 0.11 -0.66
C VAL A 101 -8.38 -1.38 -0.89
N ASP A 102 -9.34 -2.01 -0.22
CA ASP A 102 -9.64 -3.42 -0.40
C ASP A 102 -10.05 -3.73 -1.85
N ASP A 103 -10.98 -2.94 -2.40
CA ASP A 103 -11.47 -3.08 -3.78
C ASP A 103 -10.32 -2.96 -4.80
N VAL A 104 -9.43 -1.97 -4.63
CA VAL A 104 -8.30 -1.75 -5.56
C VAL A 104 -7.27 -2.86 -5.46
N VAL A 105 -6.95 -3.33 -4.25
CA VAL A 105 -5.99 -4.43 -4.05
C VAL A 105 -6.53 -5.72 -4.67
N GLN A 106 -7.82 -6.01 -4.48
CA GLN A 106 -8.45 -7.19 -5.07
C GLN A 106 -8.41 -7.12 -6.61
N ARG A 107 -8.88 -6.03 -7.20
CA ARG A 107 -8.84 -5.84 -8.66
C ARG A 107 -7.43 -5.95 -9.22
N TYR A 108 -6.45 -5.33 -8.57
CA TYR A 108 -5.05 -5.40 -8.98
C TYR A 108 -4.52 -6.85 -8.99
N MET A 109 -4.87 -7.65 -7.98
CA MET A 109 -4.47 -9.06 -7.94
C MET A 109 -5.18 -9.90 -9.00
N ASP A 110 -6.47 -9.63 -9.26
CA ASP A 110 -7.25 -10.33 -10.27
C ASP A 110 -6.73 -9.99 -11.68
N ASP A 111 -6.49 -8.72 -11.99
CA ASP A 111 -5.91 -8.26 -13.25
C ASP A 111 -4.53 -8.89 -13.50
N MET A 112 -3.68 -8.92 -12.46
CA MET A 112 -2.37 -9.57 -12.55
C MET A 112 -2.50 -11.08 -12.79
N PHE A 113 -3.48 -11.75 -12.17
CA PHE A 113 -3.73 -13.17 -12.39
C PHE A 113 -4.17 -13.45 -13.83
N GLU A 114 -5.11 -12.67 -14.36
CA GLU A 114 -5.57 -12.81 -15.75
C GLU A 114 -4.45 -12.53 -16.77
N LEU A 115 -3.58 -11.55 -16.51
CA LEU A 115 -2.39 -11.30 -17.34
C LEU A 115 -1.43 -12.49 -17.34
N LEU A 116 -1.12 -13.05 -16.16
CA LEU A 116 -0.23 -14.21 -16.05
C LEU A 116 -0.84 -15.45 -16.71
N LYS A 117 -2.17 -15.61 -16.63
CA LYS A 117 -2.91 -16.66 -17.33
C LYS A 117 -2.81 -16.49 -18.84
N ALA A 118 -3.04 -15.28 -19.36
CA ALA A 118 -2.94 -14.97 -20.78
C ALA A 118 -1.53 -15.18 -21.34
N LEU A 119 -0.49 -14.96 -20.52
CA LEU A 119 0.91 -15.22 -20.87
C LEU A 119 1.30 -16.70 -20.74
N GLY A 120 0.41 -17.57 -20.26
CA GLY A 120 0.70 -19.00 -20.05
C GLY A 120 1.69 -19.28 -18.92
N ILE A 121 1.95 -18.31 -18.04
CA ILE A 121 2.88 -18.43 -16.91
C ILE A 121 2.25 -19.26 -15.78
N ILE A 122 0.93 -19.16 -15.63
CA ILE A 122 0.14 -19.91 -14.64
C ILE A 122 -1.04 -20.61 -15.31
N GLY A 123 -1.36 -21.80 -14.81
CA GLY A 123 -2.56 -22.55 -15.23
C GLY A 123 -3.84 -22.02 -14.59
N GLU A 124 -4.97 -22.66 -14.89
CA GLU A 124 -6.25 -22.32 -14.26
C GLU A 124 -6.24 -22.65 -12.77
N ARG A 125 -6.79 -21.76 -11.93
CA ARG A 125 -7.01 -22.05 -10.51
C ARG A 125 -7.95 -23.26 -10.41
N ALA A 126 -7.53 -24.29 -9.69
CA ALA A 126 -8.45 -25.32 -9.23
C ALA A 126 -9.51 -24.63 -8.36
N ALA A 127 -10.75 -24.57 -8.84
CA ALA A 127 -11.89 -24.13 -8.05
C ALA A 127 -11.98 -25.07 -6.83
N LYS A 128 -11.88 -24.51 -5.63
CA LYS A 128 -12.12 -25.24 -4.39
C LYS A 128 -13.36 -24.66 -3.72
#